data_AF-A0A4Q3WZQ0-F1
#
_entry.id   AF-A0A4Q3WZQ0-F1
#
_cell.length_a   1.000
_cell.length_b   1.000
_cell.length_c   1.000
_cell.angle_alpha   90.00
_cell.angle_beta   90.00
_cell.angle_gamma   90.00
#
_symmetry.space_group_name_H-M   'P 1'
#
loop_
_entity.id
_entity.type
_entity.pdbx_description
1 polymer ?
#
loop_
_entity_poly.entity_id
_entity_poly.type
_entity_poly.pdbx_seq_one_letter_code
_entity_poly.pdbx_strand_id
1 'polypeptide(L)'
;MRRLAILCLPLWTLSLWNSSALAQPYEPPPKRVAPPQAPIPPVMLPRVTRQPRPAEAAAQIRQDIQEFVAAFNGIGRTNFFVMQRWVYGARIGFFGANAWWSEFTKTSPLTLEIDKLDLGAIEGESASATLTYHFQVPPETKGDVAAELKKPLTEVLTLRLGPDPTTATEKVWQIVPPATEEAAHEAAYKAQQFLSFVAYYLAQNGPMKLSRMPLTKADLSMNRMKQLSLGVLMFAQDFDERYAFAPEYLHDAIFPYVKNEDLFLIPGGQDTYTFNPQLSDKKLTDLKELISTVMFYEGENEQPLFRYNGKATIAFADGHVKLVSPEEAKTLKWKP
;
A
#
# COMPACT_ATOMS: atom_id res chain seq x y z
N MET A 1 15.26 40.64 -4.49
CA MET A 1 14.28 39.63 -4.98
C MET A 1 15.00 38.68 -5.93
N ARG A 2 15.52 37.56 -5.41
CA ARG A 2 16.13 36.50 -6.24
C ARG A 2 15.03 35.51 -6.61
N ARG A 3 14.78 35.33 -7.90
CA ARG A 3 13.84 34.32 -8.43
C ARG A 3 14.48 32.94 -8.24
N LEU A 4 13.92 32.12 -7.36
CA LEU A 4 14.26 30.69 -7.28
C LEU A 4 13.71 30.03 -8.56
N ALA A 5 14.59 29.33 -9.28
CA ALA A 5 14.24 28.64 -10.51
C ALA A 5 13.26 27.49 -10.20
N ILE A 6 12.14 27.52 -10.89
CA ILE A 6 11.17 26.42 -10.95
C ILE A 6 11.88 25.23 -11.61
N LEU A 7 12.12 24.17 -10.85
CA LEU A 7 12.56 22.87 -11.39
C LEU A 7 11.37 22.21 -12.12
N CYS A 8 11.07 22.72 -13.32
CA CYS A 8 10.33 21.96 -14.33
C CYS A 8 11.33 21.06 -15.06
N LEU A 9 11.38 19.78 -14.70
CA LEU A 9 12.15 18.78 -15.44
C LEU A 9 11.56 18.61 -16.86
N PRO A 10 12.38 18.55 -17.91
CA PRO A 10 11.91 18.37 -19.28
C PRO A 10 11.43 16.91 -19.50
N LEU A 11 10.22 16.78 -20.04
CA LEU A 11 9.69 15.54 -20.62
C LEU A 11 10.52 15.17 -21.86
N TRP A 12 11.36 14.15 -21.76
CA TRP A 12 12.05 13.56 -22.90
C TRP A 12 11.10 12.67 -23.69
N THR A 13 11.02 12.91 -25.00
CA THR A 13 10.29 12.10 -25.98
C THR A 13 11.07 10.82 -26.29
N LEU A 14 10.55 9.68 -25.85
CA LEU A 14 11.07 8.35 -26.24
C LEU A 14 10.66 8.05 -27.68
N SER A 15 11.67 7.98 -28.57
CA SER A 15 11.54 7.47 -29.93
C SER A 15 11.35 5.95 -29.92
N LEU A 16 10.23 5.48 -30.47
CA LEU A 16 9.96 4.08 -30.73
C LEU A 16 10.79 3.62 -31.94
N TRP A 17 11.79 2.77 -31.70
CA TRP A 17 12.41 1.95 -32.73
C TRP A 17 11.58 0.68 -32.93
N ASN A 18 11.02 0.54 -34.12
CA ASN A 18 10.21 -0.60 -34.53
C ASN A 18 11.13 -1.61 -35.24
N SER A 19 11.44 -2.72 -34.57
CA SER A 19 12.20 -3.84 -35.15
C SER A 19 11.26 -5.02 -35.32
N SER A 20 10.71 -5.20 -36.53
CA SER A 20 9.95 -6.38 -36.91
C SER A 20 10.91 -7.51 -37.30
N ALA A 21 11.20 -8.40 -36.36
CA ALA A 21 11.82 -9.68 -36.64
C ALA A 21 10.74 -10.76 -36.78
N LEU A 22 10.75 -11.46 -37.92
CA LEU A 22 9.87 -12.60 -38.20
C LEU A 22 10.19 -13.75 -37.24
N ALA A 23 9.28 -14.03 -36.31
CA ALA A 23 9.38 -15.18 -35.42
C ALA A 23 9.05 -16.47 -36.18
N GLN A 24 9.96 -17.44 -36.13
CA GLN A 24 9.71 -18.81 -36.57
C GLN A 24 8.68 -19.49 -35.63
N PRO A 25 7.87 -20.44 -36.13
CA PRO A 25 6.92 -21.18 -35.31
C PRO A 25 7.67 -21.97 -34.21
N TYR A 26 7.34 -21.67 -32.96
CA TYR A 26 7.85 -22.35 -31.79
C TYR A 26 7.15 -23.70 -31.62
N GLU A 27 7.88 -24.80 -31.80
CA GLU A 27 7.43 -26.11 -31.35
C GLU A 27 7.77 -26.28 -29.87
N PRO A 28 6.77 -26.42 -28.97
CA PRO A 28 7.05 -26.58 -27.55
C PRO A 28 7.73 -27.93 -27.30
N PRO A 29 8.81 -27.97 -26.51
CA PRO A 29 9.45 -29.23 -26.15
C PRO A 29 8.48 -30.13 -25.37
N PRO A 30 8.62 -31.46 -25.46
CA PRO A 30 7.79 -32.40 -24.72
C PRO A 30 7.85 -32.12 -23.22
N LYS A 31 6.66 -32.00 -22.59
CA LYS A 31 6.50 -31.75 -21.16
C LYS A 31 7.20 -32.84 -20.35
N ARG A 32 8.40 -32.56 -19.83
CA ARG A 32 8.97 -33.30 -18.71
C ARG A 32 8.09 -33.01 -17.50
N VAL A 33 7.33 -34.02 -17.07
CA VAL A 33 6.64 -33.98 -15.77
C VAL A 33 7.74 -34.02 -14.71
N ALA A 34 8.03 -32.86 -14.11
CA ALA A 34 8.94 -32.78 -13.00
C ALA A 34 8.36 -33.59 -11.82
N PRO A 35 9.19 -34.31 -11.05
CA PRO A 35 8.71 -34.92 -9.81
C PRO A 35 8.09 -33.82 -8.93
N PRO A 36 7.02 -34.14 -8.18
CA PRO A 36 6.34 -33.16 -7.33
C PRO A 36 7.36 -32.49 -6.42
N GLN A 37 7.54 -31.18 -6.59
CA GLN A 37 8.39 -30.41 -5.70
C GLN A 37 7.78 -30.46 -4.31
N ALA A 38 8.61 -30.73 -3.30
CA ALA A 38 8.18 -30.63 -1.93
C ALA A 38 7.59 -29.22 -1.70
N PRO A 39 6.46 -29.09 -0.97
CA PRO A 39 5.83 -27.79 -0.74
C PRO A 39 6.86 -26.84 -0.17
N ILE A 40 7.07 -25.71 -0.86
CA ILE A 40 7.93 -24.65 -0.38
C ILE A 40 7.31 -24.18 0.94
N PRO A 41 8.02 -24.27 2.08
CA PRO A 41 7.46 -23.80 3.34
C PRO A 41 7.09 -22.32 3.18
N PRO A 42 5.93 -21.89 3.71
CA PRO A 42 5.51 -20.50 3.60
C PRO A 42 6.63 -19.61 4.13
N VAL A 43 7.09 -18.68 3.29
CA VAL A 43 8.07 -17.66 3.70
C VAL A 43 7.38 -16.79 4.74
N MET A 44 7.52 -17.14 6.01
CA MET A 44 7.11 -16.28 7.10
C MET A 44 7.97 -15.03 7.02
N LEU A 45 7.38 -13.91 6.60
CA LEU A 45 8.04 -12.62 6.73
C LEU A 45 8.43 -12.45 8.20
N PRO A 46 9.69 -12.06 8.49
CA PRO A 46 10.13 -11.90 9.87
C PRO A 46 9.18 -10.92 10.56
N ARG A 47 8.50 -11.41 11.60
CA ARG A 47 7.65 -10.58 12.44
C ARG A 47 8.55 -9.52 13.04
N VAL A 48 8.41 -8.27 12.61
CA VAL A 48 9.22 -7.16 13.14
C VAL A 48 8.94 -7.09 14.63
N THR A 49 9.89 -7.53 15.44
CA THR A 49 9.80 -7.49 16.90
C THR A 49 9.81 -6.03 17.31
N ARG A 50 8.62 -5.49 17.59
CA ARG A 50 8.48 -4.12 18.06
C ARG A 50 9.22 -3.98 19.39
N GLN A 51 10.02 -2.92 19.51
CA GLN A 51 10.56 -2.57 20.81
C GLN A 51 9.41 -2.19 21.75
N PRO A 52 9.49 -2.59 23.04
CA PRO A 52 8.48 -2.18 24.01
C PRO A 52 8.46 -0.67 24.11
N ARG A 53 7.25 -0.11 24.15
CA ARG A 53 7.06 1.32 24.13
C ARG A 53 7.45 1.96 25.46
N PRO A 54 8.22 3.07 25.48
CA PRO A 54 8.57 3.79 26.69
C PRO A 54 7.33 4.24 27.48
N ALA A 55 7.45 4.33 28.80
CA ALA A 55 6.38 4.82 29.66
C ALA A 55 6.21 6.36 29.59
N GLU A 56 7.30 7.09 29.35
CA GLU A 56 7.30 8.55 29.34
C GLU A 56 6.89 9.11 27.97
N ALA A 57 5.96 10.09 27.96
CA ALA A 57 5.44 10.70 26.73
C ALA A 57 6.55 11.30 25.84
N ALA A 58 7.56 11.94 26.44
CA ALA A 58 8.70 12.50 25.71
C ALA A 58 9.48 11.41 24.95
N ALA A 59 9.74 10.27 25.59
CA ALA A 59 10.42 9.15 24.97
C ALA A 59 9.55 8.49 23.88
N GLN A 60 8.23 8.39 24.10
CA GLN A 60 7.28 7.92 23.08
C GLN A 60 7.28 8.80 21.84
N ILE A 61 7.20 10.13 22.00
CA ILE A 61 7.21 11.08 20.87
C ILE A 61 8.50 10.90 20.04
N ARG A 62 9.65 10.77 20.71
CA ARG A 62 10.93 10.56 20.02
C ARG A 62 10.93 9.26 19.22
N GLN A 63 10.48 8.16 19.83
CA GLN A 63 10.36 6.88 19.15
C GLN A 63 9.39 6.97 17.96
N ASP A 64 8.20 7.53 18.15
CA ASP A 64 7.17 7.62 17.10
C ASP A 64 7.65 8.47 15.90
N ILE A 65 8.37 9.58 16.13
CA ILE A 65 9.00 10.38 15.05
C ILE A 65 10.12 9.59 14.35
N GLN A 66 10.96 8.89 15.10
CA GLN A 66 12.05 8.08 14.53
C GLN A 66 11.49 6.93 13.68
N GLU A 67 10.44 6.26 14.15
CA GLU A 67 9.78 5.20 13.39
C GLU A 67 9.09 5.74 12.14
N PHE A 68 8.49 6.93 12.20
CA PHE A 68 7.95 7.61 11.01
C PHE A 68 9.05 7.88 9.96
N VAL A 69 10.19 8.43 10.37
CA VAL A 69 11.33 8.68 9.47
C VAL A 69 11.95 7.37 8.96
N ALA A 70 12.07 6.34 9.81
CA ALA A 70 12.55 5.03 9.40
C ALA A 70 11.60 4.39 8.37
N ALA A 71 10.29 4.51 8.58
CA ALA A 71 9.30 4.05 7.63
C ALA A 71 9.36 4.84 6.32
N PHE A 72 9.58 6.15 6.38
CA PHE A 72 9.82 7.01 5.21
C PHE A 72 11.04 6.56 4.40
N ASN A 73 12.14 6.27 5.08
CA ASN A 73 13.38 5.78 4.45
C ASN A 73 13.25 4.34 3.91
N GLY A 74 12.35 3.54 4.48
CA GLY A 74 12.06 2.19 4.05
C GLY A 74 11.14 2.10 2.83
N ILE A 75 10.52 3.20 2.42
CA ILE A 75 9.56 3.19 1.33
C ILE A 75 10.24 2.76 0.02
N GLY A 76 9.71 1.69 -0.58
CA GLY A 76 10.28 1.03 -1.77
C GLY A 76 10.83 -0.36 -1.47
N ARG A 77 11.13 -0.66 -0.19
CA ARG A 77 11.38 -2.01 0.31
C ARG A 77 10.24 -2.53 1.20
N THR A 78 9.52 -1.62 1.84
CA THR A 78 8.42 -1.94 2.77
C THR A 78 7.11 -1.26 2.35
N ASN A 79 6.03 -1.70 3.01
CA ASN A 79 4.64 -1.32 2.75
C ASN A 79 4.37 0.12 3.22
N PHE A 80 3.92 1.01 2.33
CA PHE A 80 3.56 2.40 2.62
C PHE A 80 2.55 2.59 3.75
N PHE A 81 1.72 1.58 4.01
CA PHE A 81 0.74 1.60 5.10
C PHE A 81 1.39 1.79 6.47
N VAL A 82 2.68 1.47 6.59
CA VAL A 82 3.43 1.64 7.83
C VAL A 82 3.48 3.12 8.22
N MET A 83 3.74 4.05 7.28
CA MET A 83 3.82 5.48 7.58
C MET A 83 2.52 6.12 8.04
N GLN A 84 1.38 5.66 7.50
CA GLN A 84 0.06 6.22 7.80
C GLN A 84 -0.29 6.08 9.29
N ARG A 85 0.35 5.14 10.00
CA ARG A 85 0.24 4.98 11.47
C ARG A 85 0.57 6.26 12.23
N TRP A 86 1.59 7.01 11.81
CA TRP A 86 2.09 8.19 12.52
C TRP A 86 1.60 9.51 11.93
N VAL A 87 0.54 9.50 11.11
CA VAL A 87 -0.06 10.72 10.56
C VAL A 87 -1.51 10.82 11.00
N TYR A 88 -1.86 11.93 11.64
CA TYR A 88 -3.20 12.13 12.18
C TYR A 88 -4.20 12.30 11.04
N GLY A 89 -5.29 11.52 11.08
CA GLY A 89 -6.32 11.54 10.04
C GLY A 89 -5.95 10.77 8.77
N ALA A 90 -4.73 10.22 8.67
CA ALA A 90 -4.39 9.28 7.61
C ALA A 90 -5.18 7.99 7.77
N ARG A 91 -5.77 7.53 6.67
CA ARG A 91 -6.48 6.24 6.62
C ARG A 91 -5.55 5.21 6.02
N ILE A 92 -5.37 4.09 6.72
CA ILE A 92 -4.61 2.96 6.18
C ILE A 92 -5.22 2.55 4.86
N GLY A 93 -4.37 2.42 3.85
CA GLY A 93 -4.79 2.07 2.51
C GLY A 93 -5.48 3.21 1.77
N PHE A 94 -5.30 4.47 2.19
CA PHE A 94 -5.59 5.59 1.32
C PHE A 94 -4.41 5.90 0.39
N PHE A 95 -4.67 5.98 -0.91
CA PHE A 95 -3.66 5.73 -1.96
C PHE A 95 -3.03 6.96 -2.62
N GLY A 96 -3.43 8.17 -2.21
CA GLY A 96 -2.83 9.40 -2.73
C GLY A 96 -1.30 9.43 -2.59
N ALA A 97 -0.80 8.93 -1.46
CA ALA A 97 0.62 8.90 -1.16
C ALA A 97 1.42 7.92 -2.03
N ASN A 98 0.88 6.74 -2.37
CA ASN A 98 1.62 5.75 -3.19
C ASN A 98 1.89 6.25 -4.60
N ALA A 99 0.91 6.91 -5.22
CA ALA A 99 1.06 7.43 -6.57
C ALA A 99 1.97 8.67 -6.58
N TRP A 100 1.76 9.60 -5.65
CA TRP A 100 2.67 10.75 -5.46
C TRP A 100 4.11 10.30 -5.20
N TRP A 101 4.29 9.30 -4.34
CA TRP A 101 5.61 8.82 -3.95
C TRP A 101 6.28 7.91 -4.98
N SER A 102 5.52 7.08 -5.70
CA SER A 102 6.03 6.38 -6.88
C SER A 102 6.71 7.38 -7.82
N GLU A 103 6.08 8.51 -8.07
CA GLU A 103 6.69 9.58 -8.86
C GLU A 103 7.87 10.23 -8.15
N PHE A 104 7.78 10.49 -6.83
CA PHE A 104 8.88 11.06 -6.04
C PHE A 104 10.14 10.16 -6.03
N THR A 105 10.00 8.86 -5.76
CA THR A 105 11.13 7.90 -5.64
C THR A 105 11.66 7.39 -6.95
N LYS A 106 10.85 7.32 -8.01
CA LYS A 106 11.39 7.12 -9.37
C LYS A 106 12.45 8.16 -9.70
N THR A 107 12.34 9.36 -9.12
CA THR A 107 13.24 10.47 -9.42
C THR A 107 14.42 10.62 -8.47
N SER A 108 14.33 10.23 -7.20
CA SER A 108 15.45 10.28 -6.26
C SER A 108 15.28 9.32 -5.07
N PRO A 109 16.22 8.39 -4.80
CA PRO A 109 16.24 7.60 -3.58
C PRO A 109 16.84 8.43 -2.44
N LEU A 110 16.09 9.43 -1.98
CA LEU A 110 16.49 10.27 -0.85
C LEU A 110 16.22 9.54 0.45
N THR A 111 17.21 9.50 1.33
CA THR A 111 17.07 9.06 2.72
C THR A 111 17.08 10.31 3.59
N LEU A 112 16.22 10.37 4.59
CA LEU A 112 16.17 11.46 5.56
C LEU A 112 16.93 11.07 6.84
N GLU A 113 17.82 11.92 7.31
CA GLU A 113 18.54 11.73 8.57
C GLU A 113 18.19 12.86 9.55
N ILE A 114 17.82 12.49 10.77
CA ILE A 114 17.49 13.45 11.83
C ILE A 114 18.81 13.90 12.49
N ASP A 115 19.12 15.18 12.37
CA ASP A 115 20.26 15.82 13.03
C ASP A 115 19.94 16.17 14.49
N LYS A 116 18.73 16.70 14.72
CA LYS A 116 18.31 17.19 16.04
C LYS A 116 16.80 17.06 16.21
N LEU A 117 16.38 16.67 17.42
CA LEU A 117 14.98 16.62 17.81
C LEU A 117 14.80 17.25 19.20
N ASP A 118 14.22 18.44 19.24
CA ASP A 118 13.87 19.15 20.46
C ASP A 118 12.37 19.07 20.70
N LEU A 119 11.94 18.64 21.88
CA LEU A 119 10.52 18.61 22.23
C LEU A 119 10.10 19.96 22.79
N GLY A 120 8.97 20.47 22.31
CA GLY A 120 8.32 21.66 22.84
C GLY A 120 7.35 21.31 23.96
N ALA A 121 6.26 22.07 24.07
CA ALA A 121 5.22 21.81 25.06
C ALA A 121 4.52 20.47 24.80
N ILE A 122 4.26 19.72 25.87
CA ILE A 122 3.44 18.50 25.89
C ILE A 122 2.25 18.79 26.81
N GLU A 123 1.07 18.91 26.21
CA GLU A 123 -0.17 19.30 26.89
C GLU A 123 -1.23 18.22 26.66
N GLY A 124 -1.28 17.24 27.58
CA GLY A 124 -2.21 16.12 27.51
C GLY A 124 -1.99 15.27 26.27
N GLU A 125 -2.94 15.32 25.32
CA GLU A 125 -2.88 14.57 24.05
C GLU A 125 -2.28 15.38 22.89
N SER A 126 -1.75 16.58 23.16
CA SER A 126 -1.12 17.45 22.16
C SER A 126 0.36 17.67 22.49
N ALA A 127 1.20 17.74 21.46
CA ALA A 127 2.61 18.07 21.63
C ALA A 127 3.15 18.86 20.43
N SER A 128 4.31 19.48 20.62
CA SER A 128 5.09 20.09 19.54
C SER A 128 6.52 19.55 19.57
N ALA A 129 7.15 19.44 18.41
CA ALA A 129 8.54 19.05 18.28
C ALA A 129 9.22 19.89 17.20
N THR A 130 10.42 20.39 17.49
CA THR A 130 11.28 21.03 16.48
C THR A 130 12.27 19.99 16.00
N LEU A 131 12.22 19.67 14.71
CA LEU A 131 13.08 18.70 14.06
C LEU A 131 14.04 19.43 13.14
N THR A 132 15.33 19.08 13.21
CA THR A 132 16.33 19.43 12.20
C THR A 132 16.81 18.15 11.53
N TYR A 133 16.81 18.12 10.20
CA TYR A 133 17.15 16.96 9.41
C TYR A 133 17.71 17.36 8.05
N HIS A 134 18.37 16.44 7.36
CA HIS A 134 18.82 16.65 5.98
C HIS A 134 18.56 15.41 5.13
N PHE A 135 18.61 15.57 3.81
CA PHE A 135 18.55 14.44 2.91
C PHE A 135 19.96 13.90 2.62
N GLN A 136 20.13 12.61 2.84
CA GLN A 136 21.19 11.82 2.26
C GLN A 136 20.90 11.63 0.78
N VAL A 137 21.78 12.22 -0.03
CA VAL A 137 21.69 12.17 -1.48
C VAL A 137 22.66 11.12 -2.00
N PRO A 138 22.23 10.22 -2.90
CA PRO A 138 23.12 9.22 -3.49
C PRO A 138 24.37 9.83 -4.12
N PRO A 139 25.55 9.19 -4.03
CA PRO A 139 26.81 9.73 -4.54
C PRO A 139 26.80 10.11 -6.03
N GLU A 140 25.97 9.47 -6.83
CA GLU A 140 25.78 9.73 -8.25
C GLU A 140 25.06 11.04 -8.55
N THR A 141 24.33 11.60 -7.57
CA THR A 141 23.63 12.87 -7.73
C THR A 141 24.63 14.02 -7.61
N LYS A 142 24.83 14.75 -8.70
CA LYS A 142 25.81 15.84 -8.78
C LYS A 142 25.14 17.20 -8.99
N GLY A 143 25.90 18.26 -8.74
CA GLY A 143 25.50 19.65 -9.01
C GLY A 143 24.75 20.31 -7.86
N ASP A 144 24.18 21.49 -8.14
CA ASP A 144 23.59 22.38 -7.14
C ASP A 144 22.39 21.73 -6.40
N VAL A 145 21.67 20.84 -7.07
CA VAL A 145 20.52 20.12 -6.48
C VAL A 145 20.97 19.23 -5.31
N ALA A 146 22.09 18.50 -5.47
CA ALA A 146 22.62 17.66 -4.41
C ALA A 146 23.13 18.50 -3.23
N ALA A 147 23.71 19.67 -3.50
CA ALA A 147 24.17 20.58 -2.46
C ALA A 147 22.99 21.19 -1.68
N GLU A 148 21.89 21.53 -2.36
CA GLU A 148 20.70 22.08 -1.72
C GLU A 148 19.99 21.05 -0.83
N LEU A 149 19.82 19.81 -1.32
CA LEU A 149 19.16 18.73 -0.57
C LEU A 149 19.92 18.31 0.69
N LYS A 150 21.24 18.48 0.72
CA LYS A 150 22.09 18.20 1.88
C LYS A 150 22.03 19.28 2.96
N LYS A 151 21.42 20.44 2.69
CA LYS A 151 21.29 21.48 3.70
C LYS A 151 20.34 21.02 4.79
N PRO A 152 20.67 21.26 6.07
CA PRO A 152 19.74 20.96 7.15
C PRO A 152 18.49 21.82 7.01
N LEU A 153 17.34 21.17 7.13
CA LEU A 153 16.01 21.75 7.19
C LEU A 153 15.54 21.69 8.63
N THR A 154 14.90 22.77 9.10
CA THR A 154 14.31 22.80 10.44
C THR A 154 12.81 23.06 10.32
N GLU A 155 12.00 22.19 10.92
CA GLU A 155 10.56 22.33 10.94
C GLU A 155 9.99 22.11 12.35
N VAL A 156 8.82 22.69 12.60
CA VAL A 156 8.05 22.46 13.83
C VAL A 156 6.87 21.56 13.48
N LEU A 157 6.85 20.37 14.07
CA LEU A 157 5.78 19.40 13.95
C LEU A 157 4.78 19.61 15.08
N THR A 158 3.51 19.69 14.72
CA THR A 158 2.39 19.55 15.65
C THR A 158 2.03 18.08 15.75
N LEU A 159 1.90 17.57 16.96
CA LEU A 159 1.65 16.15 17.23
C LEU A 159 0.38 15.99 18.04
N ARG A 160 -0.32 14.88 17.82
CA ARG A 160 -1.49 14.49 18.61
C ARG A 160 -1.43 13.00 18.95
N LEU A 161 -1.73 12.67 20.20
CA LEU A 161 -1.90 11.29 20.63
C LEU A 161 -3.25 10.78 20.13
N GLY A 162 -3.24 9.79 19.24
CA GLY A 162 -4.43 9.24 18.59
C GLY A 162 -4.40 7.72 18.54
N PRO A 163 -5.53 7.05 18.27
CA PRO A 163 -5.54 5.61 18.08
C PRO A 163 -4.68 5.21 16.88
N ASP A 164 -3.89 4.15 17.06
CA ASP A 164 -3.14 3.50 15.99
C ASP A 164 -4.13 2.87 15.00
N PRO A 165 -4.13 3.31 13.73
CA PRO A 165 -5.09 2.82 12.76
C PRO A 165 -4.90 1.32 12.45
N THR A 166 -3.75 0.71 12.79
CA THR A 166 -3.47 -0.71 12.55
C THR A 166 -4.00 -1.64 13.65
N THR A 167 -4.12 -1.15 14.89
CA THR A 167 -4.49 -1.99 16.05
C THR A 167 -5.75 -1.51 16.79
N ALA A 168 -6.17 -0.27 16.57
CA ALA A 168 -7.28 0.44 17.23
C ALA A 168 -7.17 0.58 18.77
N THR A 169 -6.42 -0.29 19.45
CA THR A 169 -6.29 -0.32 20.92
C THR A 169 -5.06 0.43 21.43
N GLU A 170 -3.99 0.51 20.63
CA GLU A 170 -2.80 1.27 20.96
C GLU A 170 -3.00 2.76 20.59
N LYS A 171 -2.50 3.70 21.41
CA LYS A 171 -2.50 5.14 21.06
C LYS A 171 -1.11 5.61 20.65
N VAL A 172 -0.88 6.09 19.44
CA VAL A 172 0.42 6.57 18.93
C VAL A 172 0.46 8.09 18.81
N TRP A 173 1.64 8.70 18.96
CA TRP A 173 1.80 10.11 18.62
C TRP A 173 1.86 10.24 17.10
N GLN A 174 1.03 11.13 16.58
CA GLN A 174 0.80 11.30 15.15
C GLN A 174 1.06 12.73 14.74
N ILE A 175 1.75 12.93 13.61
CA ILE A 175 1.96 14.23 13.00
C ILE A 175 0.62 14.76 12.50
N VAL A 176 0.24 15.93 13.00
CA VAL A 176 -0.96 16.65 12.59
C VAL A 176 -0.66 17.35 11.26
N PRO A 177 -1.34 16.96 10.17
CA PRO A 177 -1.14 17.61 8.88
C PRO A 177 -1.60 19.08 8.93
N PRO A 178 -1.00 19.96 8.11
CA PRO A 178 -1.57 21.27 7.80
C PRO A 178 -3.06 21.18 7.41
N ALA A 179 -3.86 22.19 7.78
CA ALA A 179 -5.30 22.16 7.60
C ALA A 179 -5.76 22.31 6.13
N THR A 180 -4.95 22.95 5.28
CA THR A 180 -5.31 23.24 3.87
C THR A 180 -4.19 22.88 2.90
N GLU A 181 -4.55 22.69 1.63
CA GLU A 181 -3.59 22.41 0.54
C GLU A 181 -2.61 23.56 0.36
N GLU A 182 -3.14 24.78 0.41
CA GLU A 182 -2.35 26.00 0.29
C GLU A 182 -1.34 26.10 1.44
N ALA A 183 -1.75 25.78 2.67
CA ALA A 183 -0.85 25.76 3.80
C ALA A 183 0.23 24.67 3.65
N ALA A 184 -0.12 23.49 3.14
CA ALA A 184 0.85 22.43 2.88
C ALA A 184 1.84 22.80 1.77
N HIS A 185 1.38 23.37 0.65
CA HIS A 185 2.24 23.81 -0.45
C HIS A 185 3.11 25.00 -0.06
N GLU A 186 2.56 25.96 0.68
CA GLU A 186 3.32 27.07 1.22
C GLU A 186 4.38 26.59 2.21
N ALA A 187 4.02 25.64 3.08
CA ALA A 187 4.93 24.99 4.03
C ALA A 187 6.07 24.27 3.30
N ALA A 188 5.77 23.51 2.24
CA ALA A 188 6.78 22.85 1.43
C ALA A 188 7.69 23.83 0.67
N TYR A 189 7.10 24.87 0.06
CA TYR A 189 7.82 25.75 -0.86
C TYR A 189 8.59 26.86 -0.15
N LYS A 190 8.02 27.46 0.89
CA LYS A 190 8.62 28.62 1.59
C LYS A 190 9.33 28.25 2.88
N ALA A 191 8.80 27.27 3.61
CA ALA A 191 9.24 26.97 4.97
C ALA A 191 10.05 25.68 5.09
N GLN A 192 10.31 24.97 3.98
CA GLN A 192 11.06 23.71 3.96
C GLN A 192 10.48 22.66 4.91
N GLN A 193 9.17 22.70 5.20
CA GLN A 193 8.49 21.80 6.13
C GLN A 193 8.06 20.52 5.41
N PHE A 194 9.05 19.75 4.98
CA PHE A 194 8.82 18.62 4.11
C PHE A 194 8.03 17.48 4.79
N LEU A 195 8.25 17.17 6.09
CA LEU A 195 7.47 16.12 6.74
C LEU A 195 6.01 16.53 6.97
N SER A 196 5.76 17.81 7.29
CA SER A 196 4.39 18.35 7.36
C SER A 196 3.67 18.24 6.02
N PHE A 197 4.38 18.49 4.92
CA PHE A 197 3.86 18.27 3.57
C PHE A 197 3.55 16.79 3.33
N VAL A 198 4.47 15.88 3.64
CA VAL A 198 4.24 14.42 3.53
C VAL A 198 3.02 13.99 4.35
N ALA A 199 2.89 14.48 5.58
CA ALA A 199 1.74 14.24 6.45
C ALA A 199 0.44 14.74 5.83
N TYR A 200 0.42 15.95 5.23
CA TYR A 200 -0.74 16.47 4.52
C TYR A 200 -1.23 15.52 3.43
N TYR A 201 -0.33 15.04 2.58
CA TYR A 201 -0.65 14.14 1.47
C TYR A 201 -1.13 12.76 1.96
N LEU A 202 -0.54 12.26 3.05
CA LEU A 202 -0.96 11.01 3.68
C LEU A 202 -2.35 11.11 4.34
N ALA A 203 -2.75 12.30 4.79
CA ALA A 203 -4.01 12.55 5.47
C ALA A 203 -5.18 12.92 4.55
N GLN A 204 -4.94 13.24 3.28
CA GLN A 204 -6.03 13.56 2.34
C GLN A 204 -6.97 12.38 2.18
N ASN A 205 -8.29 12.64 2.11
CA ASN A 205 -9.34 11.62 2.06
C ASN A 205 -10.17 11.66 0.75
N GLY A 206 -9.73 12.40 -0.26
CA GLY A 206 -10.42 12.54 -1.55
C GLY A 206 -9.52 12.23 -2.74
N PRO A 207 -10.09 11.95 -3.93
CA PRO A 207 -9.29 11.92 -5.15
C PRO A 207 -8.61 13.28 -5.27
N MET A 208 -7.29 13.30 -5.08
CA MET A 208 -6.53 14.52 -5.32
C MET A 208 -6.91 15.03 -6.71
N LYS A 209 -7.17 16.33 -6.85
CA LYS A 209 -7.44 16.98 -8.14
C LYS A 209 -6.24 16.96 -9.10
N LEU A 210 -5.27 16.08 -8.87
CA LEU A 210 -4.33 15.63 -9.88
C LEU A 210 -5.12 14.78 -10.87
N SER A 211 -5.75 15.44 -11.86
CA SER A 211 -6.56 14.89 -12.97
C SER A 211 -5.80 13.92 -13.91
N ARG A 212 -4.74 13.26 -13.41
CA ARG A 212 -3.84 12.36 -14.13
C ARG A 212 -3.36 11.17 -13.29
N MET A 213 -3.88 10.94 -12.09
CA MET A 213 -3.41 9.78 -11.33
C MET A 213 -4.01 8.47 -11.88
N PRO A 214 -3.19 7.40 -11.98
CA PRO A 214 -3.64 6.07 -12.41
C PRO A 214 -4.78 5.55 -11.52
N LEU A 215 -5.60 4.64 -12.07
CA LEU A 215 -6.67 3.88 -11.39
C LEU A 215 -6.37 3.72 -9.89
N THR A 216 -7.36 4.01 -9.04
CA THR A 216 -7.14 3.86 -7.59
C THR A 216 -6.73 2.41 -7.32
N LYS A 217 -5.89 2.16 -6.32
CA LYS A 217 -5.52 0.76 -5.98
C LYS A 217 -6.74 -0.07 -5.60
N ALA A 218 -7.84 0.57 -5.18
CA ALA A 218 -9.15 -0.07 -5.03
C ALA A 218 -9.64 -0.61 -6.37
N ASP A 219 -9.64 0.21 -7.42
CA ASP A 219 -10.00 -0.22 -8.78
C ASP A 219 -9.05 -1.31 -9.29
N LEU A 220 -7.74 -1.18 -9.05
CA LEU A 220 -6.77 -2.21 -9.41
C LEU A 220 -7.04 -3.51 -8.64
N SER A 221 -7.34 -3.43 -7.34
CA SER A 221 -7.65 -4.60 -6.51
C SER A 221 -8.92 -5.28 -6.99
N MET A 222 -9.98 -4.50 -7.25
CA MET A 222 -11.22 -4.98 -7.84
C MET A 222 -10.98 -5.64 -9.20
N ASN A 223 -10.13 -5.06 -10.05
CA ASN A 223 -9.81 -5.63 -11.36
C ASN A 223 -8.98 -6.91 -11.27
N ARG A 224 -8.05 -7.01 -10.32
CA ARG A 224 -7.32 -8.27 -10.04
C ARG A 224 -8.27 -9.34 -9.54
N MET A 225 -9.11 -9.00 -8.57
CA MET A 225 -10.07 -9.90 -7.97
C MET A 225 -11.14 -10.37 -8.98
N LYS A 226 -11.60 -9.52 -9.91
CA LYS A 226 -12.48 -9.93 -11.03
C LYS A 226 -11.81 -10.97 -11.92
N GLN A 227 -10.53 -10.80 -12.23
CA GLN A 227 -9.78 -11.74 -13.06
C GLN A 227 -9.55 -13.07 -12.33
N LEU A 228 -9.24 -13.03 -11.03
CA LEU A 228 -9.14 -14.25 -10.20
C LEU A 228 -10.48 -14.99 -10.13
N SER A 229 -11.57 -14.28 -9.86
CA SER A 229 -12.92 -14.84 -9.85
C SER A 229 -13.30 -15.46 -11.19
N LEU A 230 -12.99 -14.78 -12.30
CA LEU A 230 -13.19 -15.36 -13.63
C LEU A 230 -12.37 -16.65 -13.81
N GLY A 231 -11.10 -16.66 -13.39
CA GLY A 231 -10.25 -17.85 -13.44
C GLY A 231 -10.81 -19.02 -12.62
N VAL A 232 -11.34 -18.75 -11.42
CA VAL A 232 -12.03 -19.75 -10.60
C VAL A 232 -13.30 -20.28 -11.29
N LEU A 233 -14.10 -19.41 -11.90
CA LEU A 233 -15.32 -19.83 -12.60
C LEU A 233 -15.01 -20.66 -13.84
N MET A 234 -13.96 -20.31 -14.60
CA MET A 234 -13.47 -21.12 -15.72
C MET A 234 -12.97 -22.49 -15.24
N PHE A 235 -12.21 -22.53 -14.14
CA PHE A 235 -11.81 -23.78 -13.51
C PHE A 235 -13.04 -24.61 -13.12
N ALA A 236 -14.03 -24.01 -12.44
CA ALA A 236 -15.22 -24.75 -12.01
C ALA A 236 -15.99 -25.34 -13.20
N GLN A 237 -16.09 -24.62 -14.32
CA GLN A 237 -16.71 -25.14 -15.55
C GLN A 237 -16.02 -26.40 -16.09
N ASP A 238 -14.69 -26.44 -16.04
CA ASP A 238 -13.91 -27.61 -16.49
C ASP A 238 -14.04 -28.82 -15.53
N PHE A 239 -14.51 -28.60 -14.29
CA PHE A 239 -14.63 -29.60 -13.23
C PHE A 239 -16.08 -29.80 -12.76
N ASP A 240 -17.02 -29.96 -13.69
CA ASP A 240 -18.45 -30.25 -13.41
C ASP A 240 -19.11 -29.21 -12.48
N GLU A 241 -18.85 -27.93 -12.74
CA GLU A 241 -19.32 -26.78 -11.97
C GLU A 241 -18.94 -26.84 -10.48
N ARG A 242 -17.79 -27.44 -10.15
CA ARG A 242 -17.32 -27.62 -8.77
C ARG A 242 -16.06 -26.83 -8.49
N TYR A 243 -15.96 -26.24 -7.30
CA TYR A 243 -14.69 -25.73 -6.76
C TYR A 243 -13.79 -26.90 -6.33
N ALA A 244 -13.29 -27.67 -7.29
CA ALA A 244 -12.56 -28.92 -7.09
C ALA A 244 -11.08 -28.71 -6.67
N PHE A 245 -10.83 -27.79 -5.74
CA PHE A 245 -9.50 -27.54 -5.15
C PHE A 245 -9.64 -27.16 -3.67
N ALA A 246 -8.58 -27.40 -2.91
CA ALA A 246 -8.42 -26.84 -1.56
C ALA A 246 -7.67 -25.48 -1.66
N PRO A 247 -7.85 -24.55 -0.71
CA PRO A 247 -7.28 -23.20 -0.78
C PRO A 247 -5.75 -23.17 -0.97
N GLU A 248 -5.02 -24.13 -0.41
CA GLU A 248 -3.57 -24.25 -0.55
C GLU A 248 -3.12 -24.55 -1.99
N TYR A 249 -4.00 -25.12 -2.82
CA TYR A 249 -3.77 -25.38 -4.25
C TYR A 249 -4.43 -24.34 -5.16
N LEU A 250 -4.96 -23.25 -4.60
CA LEU A 250 -5.64 -22.21 -5.36
C LEU A 250 -4.78 -21.72 -6.53
N HIS A 251 -3.51 -21.39 -6.26
CA HIS A 251 -2.60 -20.86 -7.27
C HIS A 251 -2.42 -21.83 -8.43
N ASP A 252 -2.02 -23.07 -8.16
CA ASP A 252 -1.83 -24.11 -9.17
C ASP A 252 -3.10 -24.38 -9.97
N ALA A 253 -4.27 -24.37 -9.31
CA ALA A 253 -5.56 -24.61 -9.93
C ALA A 253 -5.94 -23.50 -10.92
N ILE A 254 -5.79 -22.22 -10.55
CA ILE A 254 -6.32 -21.11 -11.34
C ILE A 254 -5.28 -20.42 -12.23
N PHE A 255 -3.98 -20.58 -11.95
CA PHE A 255 -2.90 -19.98 -12.75
C PHE A 255 -2.98 -20.29 -14.26
N PRO A 256 -3.34 -21.51 -14.71
CA PRO A 256 -3.51 -21.80 -16.13
C PRO A 256 -4.54 -20.92 -16.86
N TYR A 257 -5.52 -20.39 -16.13
CA TYR A 257 -6.60 -19.56 -16.67
C TYR A 257 -6.24 -18.07 -16.67
N VAL A 258 -5.56 -17.59 -15.63
CA VAL A 258 -5.24 -16.17 -15.47
C VAL A 258 -3.87 -15.77 -16.01
N LYS A 259 -2.89 -16.69 -15.99
CA LYS A 259 -1.53 -16.56 -16.56
C LYS A 259 -0.78 -15.29 -16.15
N ASN A 260 -1.02 -14.79 -14.94
CA ASN A 260 -0.38 -13.58 -14.43
C ASN A 260 -0.25 -13.65 -12.89
N GLU A 261 0.99 -13.74 -12.42
CA GLU A 261 1.35 -13.82 -10.99
C GLU A 261 0.91 -12.59 -10.19
N ASP A 262 0.96 -11.41 -10.81
CA ASP A 262 0.63 -10.16 -10.12
C ASP A 262 -0.86 -10.09 -9.71
N LEU A 263 -1.72 -10.92 -10.30
CA LEU A 263 -3.14 -10.98 -9.96
C LEU A 263 -3.38 -11.54 -8.56
N PHE A 264 -2.48 -12.39 -8.05
CA PHE A 264 -2.62 -13.02 -6.74
C PHE A 264 -2.23 -12.10 -5.59
N LEU A 265 -1.50 -11.01 -5.89
CA LEU A 265 -1.01 -10.05 -4.91
C LEU A 265 -2.00 -8.90 -4.73
N ILE A 266 -2.19 -8.46 -3.49
CA ILE A 266 -2.94 -7.25 -3.17
C ILE A 266 -2.11 -6.02 -3.60
N PRO A 267 -2.67 -5.09 -4.39
CA PRO A 267 -1.94 -3.93 -4.87
C PRO A 267 -1.30 -3.09 -3.75
N GLY A 268 0.03 -2.92 -3.83
CA GLY A 268 0.78 -2.13 -2.85
C GLY A 268 1.32 -2.91 -1.66
N GLY A 269 1.11 -4.22 -1.59
CA GLY A 269 1.73 -5.11 -0.61
C GLY A 269 2.27 -6.39 -1.24
N GLN A 270 2.73 -7.30 -0.38
CA GLN A 270 3.12 -8.68 -0.73
C GLN A 270 2.06 -9.70 -0.27
N ASP A 271 1.00 -9.23 0.38
CA ASP A 271 -0.11 -10.06 0.84
C ASP A 271 -0.89 -10.59 -0.36
N THR A 272 -1.45 -11.79 -0.25
CA THR A 272 -2.33 -12.38 -1.26
C THR A 272 -3.81 -12.22 -0.91
N TYR A 273 -4.67 -12.37 -1.90
CA TYR A 273 -6.11 -12.55 -1.65
C TYR A 273 -6.38 -13.91 -1.00
N THR A 274 -7.37 -13.98 -0.13
CA THR A 274 -7.76 -15.22 0.54
C THR A 274 -9.03 -15.78 -0.09
N PHE A 275 -8.97 -17.04 -0.51
CA PHE A 275 -10.13 -17.80 -0.97
C PHE A 275 -10.94 -18.30 0.23
N ASN A 276 -12.27 -18.32 0.10
CA ASN A 276 -13.15 -18.85 1.12
C ASN A 276 -13.12 -20.41 1.14
N PRO A 277 -12.54 -21.05 2.17
CA PRO A 277 -12.41 -22.50 2.22
C PRO A 277 -13.76 -23.24 2.21
N GLN A 278 -14.85 -22.60 2.63
CA GLN A 278 -16.19 -23.20 2.68
C GLN A 278 -16.78 -23.51 1.30
N LEU A 279 -16.21 -22.91 0.24
CA LEU A 279 -16.59 -23.19 -1.15
C LEU A 279 -15.91 -24.43 -1.72
N SER A 280 -14.81 -24.89 -1.12
CA SER A 280 -14.07 -26.07 -1.60
C SER A 280 -14.99 -27.29 -1.68
N ASP A 281 -14.89 -28.02 -2.78
CA ASP A 281 -15.73 -29.19 -3.07
C ASP A 281 -17.24 -28.90 -3.10
N LYS A 282 -17.66 -27.64 -3.29
CA LYS A 282 -19.07 -27.30 -3.54
C LYS A 282 -19.33 -27.19 -5.03
N LYS A 283 -20.48 -27.68 -5.48
CA LYS A 283 -21.00 -27.38 -6.81
C LYS A 283 -21.68 -26.02 -6.81
N LEU A 284 -21.51 -25.26 -7.89
CA LEU A 284 -22.16 -23.96 -8.10
C LEU A 284 -23.69 -24.09 -7.99
N THR A 285 -24.26 -25.18 -8.50
CA THR A 285 -25.71 -25.45 -8.45
C THR A 285 -26.25 -25.67 -7.03
N ASP A 286 -25.39 -26.04 -6.08
CA ASP A 286 -25.79 -26.31 -4.70
C ASP A 286 -25.81 -25.02 -3.85
N LEU A 287 -25.29 -23.91 -4.39
CA LEU A 287 -25.16 -22.63 -3.70
C LEU A 287 -26.46 -21.81 -3.85
N LYS A 288 -27.17 -21.59 -2.74
CA LYS A 288 -28.50 -20.94 -2.80
C LYS A 288 -28.46 -19.42 -3.00
N GLU A 289 -27.30 -18.78 -2.81
CA GLU A 289 -27.16 -17.31 -2.94
C GLU A 289 -25.76 -16.89 -3.41
N LEU A 290 -25.42 -17.22 -4.65
CA LEU A 290 -24.11 -16.92 -5.24
C LEU A 290 -23.69 -15.43 -5.12
N ILE A 291 -24.66 -14.51 -5.19
CA ILE A 291 -24.44 -13.06 -5.14
C ILE A 291 -24.09 -12.54 -3.73
N SER A 292 -24.34 -13.29 -2.66
CA SER A 292 -24.05 -12.84 -1.28
C SER A 292 -22.99 -13.70 -0.59
N THR A 293 -22.67 -14.86 -1.17
CA THR A 293 -21.62 -15.77 -0.70
C THR A 293 -20.24 -15.30 -1.11
N VAL A 294 -19.35 -15.10 -0.15
CA VAL A 294 -17.97 -14.64 -0.37
C VAL A 294 -17.14 -15.73 -1.04
N MET A 295 -16.46 -15.38 -2.13
CA MET A 295 -15.46 -16.21 -2.82
C MET A 295 -14.04 -15.79 -2.44
N PHE A 296 -13.73 -14.50 -2.59
CA PHE A 296 -12.43 -13.94 -2.24
C PHE A 296 -12.59 -12.71 -1.35
N TYR A 297 -11.59 -12.48 -0.50
CA TYR A 297 -11.50 -11.29 0.32
C TYR A 297 -10.03 -10.94 0.59
N GLU A 298 -9.80 -9.67 0.91
CA GLU A 298 -8.52 -9.22 1.46
C GLU A 298 -8.54 -9.43 2.97
N GLY A 299 -7.66 -10.26 3.54
CA GLY A 299 -7.64 -10.57 4.97
C GLY A 299 -7.56 -12.07 5.22
N GLU A 300 -7.84 -12.50 6.45
CA GLU A 300 -7.73 -13.91 6.86
C GLU A 300 -8.87 -14.28 7.82
N ASN A 301 -9.16 -15.56 7.95
CA ASN A 301 -10.10 -16.11 8.94
C ASN A 301 -11.47 -15.40 8.97
N GLU A 302 -12.05 -15.14 7.79
CA GLU A 302 -13.35 -14.47 7.64
C GLU A 302 -13.35 -13.02 8.19
N GLN A 303 -12.18 -12.39 8.30
CA GLN A 303 -12.00 -11.01 8.74
C GLN A 303 -11.42 -10.15 7.60
N PRO A 304 -12.26 -9.43 6.84
CA PRO A 304 -11.78 -8.52 5.81
C PRO A 304 -10.92 -7.39 6.37
N LEU A 305 -9.88 -7.02 5.63
CA LEU A 305 -9.03 -5.86 5.88
C LEU A 305 -9.55 -4.66 5.09
N PHE A 306 -10.04 -3.65 5.81
CA PHE A 306 -10.72 -2.48 5.26
C PHE A 306 -9.74 -1.39 4.78
N ARG A 307 -8.88 -1.74 3.80
CA ARG A 307 -7.79 -0.88 3.30
C ARG A 307 -8.30 0.29 2.45
N TYR A 308 -9.41 0.18 1.74
CA TYR A 308 -9.85 1.18 0.76
C TYR A 308 -10.78 2.22 1.39
N ASN A 309 -10.22 3.15 2.16
CA ASN A 309 -11.01 4.18 2.84
C ASN A 309 -12.05 3.58 3.81
N GLY A 310 -11.61 2.59 4.61
CA GLY A 310 -12.50 1.84 5.48
C GLY A 310 -13.39 0.84 4.74
N LYS A 311 -13.07 0.47 3.50
CA LYS A 311 -13.75 -0.61 2.76
C LYS A 311 -12.77 -1.72 2.38
N ALA A 312 -13.27 -2.94 2.19
CA ALA A 312 -12.50 -4.09 1.73
C ALA A 312 -12.97 -4.51 0.33
N THR A 313 -12.07 -4.99 -0.53
CA THR A 313 -12.44 -5.60 -1.81
C THR A 313 -12.88 -7.04 -1.56
N ILE A 314 -14.10 -7.37 -1.97
CA ILE A 314 -14.72 -8.69 -1.80
C ILE A 314 -15.22 -9.18 -3.15
N ALA A 315 -14.90 -10.42 -3.49
CA ALA A 315 -15.51 -11.15 -4.61
C ALA A 315 -16.55 -12.12 -4.08
N PHE A 316 -17.61 -12.29 -4.84
CA PHE A 316 -18.70 -13.20 -4.52
C PHE A 316 -18.68 -14.43 -5.42
N ALA A 317 -19.43 -15.46 -5.04
CA ALA A 317 -19.42 -16.77 -5.70
C ALA A 317 -19.97 -16.74 -7.14
N ASP A 318 -20.71 -15.70 -7.53
CA ASP A 318 -21.11 -15.43 -8.93
C ASP A 318 -20.02 -14.67 -9.74
N GLY A 319 -18.91 -14.29 -9.10
CA GLY A 319 -17.76 -13.64 -9.71
C GLY A 319 -17.82 -12.11 -9.75
N HIS A 320 -18.89 -11.46 -9.27
CA HIS A 320 -18.87 -10.00 -9.14
C HIS A 320 -17.99 -9.57 -7.96
N VAL A 321 -17.54 -8.31 -8.00
CA VAL A 321 -16.62 -7.75 -7.00
C VAL A 321 -17.12 -6.39 -6.53
N LYS A 322 -17.10 -6.15 -5.22
CA LYS A 322 -17.58 -4.91 -4.59
C LYS A 322 -16.62 -4.45 -3.49
N LEU A 323 -16.54 -3.14 -3.27
CA LEU A 323 -15.98 -2.56 -2.04
C LEU A 323 -17.03 -2.56 -0.93
N VAL A 324 -16.72 -3.22 0.17
CA VAL A 324 -17.65 -3.50 1.28
C VAL A 324 -17.19 -2.78 2.54
N SER A 325 -18.08 -2.02 3.20
CA SER A 325 -17.80 -1.38 4.50
C SER A 325 -17.86 -2.40 5.66
N PRO A 326 -17.41 -2.06 6.88
CA PRO A 326 -17.49 -2.96 8.03
C PRO A 326 -18.93 -3.35 8.39
N GLU A 327 -19.89 -2.46 8.15
CA GLU A 327 -21.32 -2.70 8.38
C GLU A 327 -21.88 -3.67 7.33
N GLU A 328 -21.57 -3.46 6.05
CA GLU A 328 -21.94 -4.37 4.96
C GLU A 328 -21.25 -5.74 5.12
N ALA A 329 -20.03 -5.78 5.68
CA ALA A 329 -19.29 -7.01 5.91
C ALA A 329 -19.99 -7.96 6.90
N LYS A 330 -20.77 -7.42 7.85
CA LYS A 330 -21.53 -8.21 8.83
C LYS A 330 -22.69 -8.98 8.19
N THR A 331 -23.12 -8.59 7.00
CA THR A 331 -24.22 -9.24 6.28
C THR A 331 -23.74 -10.23 5.23
N LEU A 332 -22.42 -10.38 5.05
CA LEU A 332 -21.84 -11.31 4.09
C LEU A 332 -22.08 -12.77 4.49
N LYS A 333 -22.25 -13.64 3.50
CA LYS A 333 -22.38 -15.09 3.72
C LYS A 333 -21.03 -15.76 3.50
N TRP A 334 -20.47 -16.29 4.58
CA TRP A 334 -19.23 -17.08 4.53
C TRP A 334 -19.49 -18.56 4.26
N LYS A 335 -20.65 -19.05 4.68
CA LYS A 335 -21.05 -20.45 4.48
C LYS A 335 -22.14 -20.51 3.41
N PRO A 336 -21.96 -21.35 2.38
CA PRO A 336 -22.91 -21.47 1.27
C PRO A 336 -24.26 -22.10 1.64
#